data_AF-A0AA86UJQ2-F1
#
_entry.id   AF-A0AA86UJQ2-F1
#
_cell.length_a   1.000
_cell.length_b   1.000
_cell.length_c   1.000
_cell.angle_alpha   90.00
_cell.angle_beta   90.00
_cell.angle_gamma   90.00
#
_symmetry.space_group_name_H-M   'P 1'
#
loop_
_entity.id
_entity.type
_entity.pdbx_description
1 polymer ?
#
loop_
_entity_poly.entity_id
_entity_poly.type
_entity_poly.pdbx_seq_one_letter_code
_entity_poly.pdbx_strand_id
1 'polypeptide(L)'
;MTSVVILVFDVGSRDTFTLCPLYIQQIRSECSKNTQIMLIGQQFTENRQVSVDEATVFAEMNKMTYAEVNYVGDQKESRSLSGQNFISNESTQKQMIPLRQRIAALVIQSEQK
;
A
#
# COMPACT_ATOMS: atom_id res chain seq x y z
N MET A 1 -3.17 11.94 17.07
CA MET A 1 -3.48 10.72 16.30
C MET A 1 -2.39 10.53 15.26
N THR A 2 -1.73 9.38 15.28
CA THR A 2 -0.75 8.96 14.28
C THR A 2 -1.40 7.91 13.39
N SER A 3 -1.46 8.17 12.09
CA SER A 3 -2.02 7.25 11.09
C SER A 3 -0.90 6.72 10.22
N VAL A 4 -1.04 5.48 9.76
CA VAL A 4 -0.14 4.84 8.79
C VAL A 4 -0.95 4.55 7.54
N VAL A 5 -0.41 4.90 6.38
CA VAL A 5 -0.99 4.53 5.08
C VAL A 5 -0.04 3.56 4.40
N ILE A 6 -0.56 2.38 4.04
CA ILE A 6 0.17 1.39 3.26
C ILE A 6 -0.14 1.64 1.79
N LEU A 7 0.87 1.98 1.00
CA LEU A 7 0.78 2.17 -0.45
C LEU A 7 1.42 0.96 -1.14
N VAL A 8 0.60 0.14 -1.81
CA VAL A 8 1.06 -1.09 -2.46
C VAL A 8 1.20 -0.90 -3.97
N PHE A 9 2.31 -1.36 -4.55
CA PHE A 9 2.50 -1.51 -6.01
C PHE A 9 2.99 -2.93 -6.33
N ASP A 10 2.85 -3.38 -7.59
CA ASP A 10 3.38 -4.67 -8.04
C ASP A 10 4.79 -4.51 -8.61
N VAL A 11 5.78 -5.21 -8.05
CA VAL A 11 7.18 -5.14 -8.52
C VAL A 11 7.35 -5.66 -9.95
N GLY A 12 6.40 -6.48 -10.43
CA GLY A 12 6.35 -6.98 -11.80
C GLY A 12 5.63 -6.04 -12.78
N SER A 13 5.09 -4.90 -12.33
CA SER A 13 4.38 -3.93 -13.17
C SER A 13 4.89 -2.52 -12.93
N ARG A 14 5.75 -2.04 -13.84
CA ARG A 14 6.27 -0.67 -13.85
C ARG A 14 5.15 0.38 -13.78
N ASP A 15 4.05 0.15 -14.48
CA ASP A 15 2.90 1.07 -14.52
C ASP A 15 2.34 1.34 -13.12
N THR A 16 2.24 0.32 -12.26
CA THR A 16 1.76 0.50 -10.89
C THR A 16 2.70 1.35 -10.04
N PHE A 17 4.02 1.21 -10.25
CA PHE A 17 5.03 2.03 -9.58
C PHE A 17 5.01 3.48 -10.06
N THR A 18 4.80 3.73 -11.35
CA THR A 18 4.70 5.08 -11.92
C THR A 18 3.52 5.88 -11.37
N LEU A 19 2.50 5.22 -10.82
CA LEU A 19 1.36 5.88 -10.17
C LEU A 19 1.63 6.28 -8.70
N CYS A 20 2.64 5.71 -8.05
CA CYS A 20 2.95 5.98 -6.64
C CYS A 20 3.11 7.48 -6.31
N PRO A 21 3.81 8.32 -7.12
CA PRO A 21 3.92 9.75 -6.85
C PRO A 21 2.58 10.48 -6.74
N LEU A 22 1.61 10.11 -7.60
CA LEU A 22 0.27 10.68 -7.59
C LEU A 22 -0.47 10.31 -6.31
N TYR A 23 -0.42 9.05 -5.89
CA TYR A 23 -1.06 8.61 -4.65
C TYR A 23 -0.42 9.21 -3.40
N ILE A 24 0.91 9.39 -3.38
CA ILE A 24 1.59 10.10 -2.30
C ILE A 24 1.07 11.54 -2.16
N GLN A 25 0.87 12.24 -3.27
CA GLN A 25 0.30 13.59 -3.26
C GLN A 25 -1.13 13.60 -2.70
N GLN A 26 -1.98 12.67 -3.14
CA GLN A 26 -3.36 12.53 -2.64
C GLN A 26 -3.39 12.22 -1.13
N ILE A 27 -2.59 11.25 -0.68
CA ILE A 27 -2.48 10.91 0.74
C ILE A 27 -2.06 12.13 1.56
N ARG A 28 -1.07 12.89 1.08
CA ARG A 28 -0.59 14.09 1.77
C ARG A 28 -1.58 15.26 1.76
N SER A 29 -2.48 15.34 0.77
CA SER A 29 -3.53 16.36 0.73
C SER A 29 -4.74 16.01 1.59
N GLU A 30 -5.06 14.73 1.72
CA GLU A 30 -6.28 14.26 2.38
C GLU A 30 -6.04 13.82 3.84
N CYS A 31 -4.82 13.40 4.18
CA CYS A 31 -4.49 12.90 5.51
C CYS A 31 -3.77 13.94 6.38
N SER A 32 -3.73 13.68 7.69
CA SER A 32 -2.99 14.48 8.66
C SER A 32 -1.49 14.56 8.30
N LYS A 33 -0.83 15.69 8.61
CA LYS A 33 0.62 15.86 8.44
C LYS A 33 1.47 14.83 9.20
N ASN A 34 0.90 14.22 10.24
CA ASN A 34 1.56 13.18 11.03
C ASN A 34 1.35 11.77 10.45
N THR A 35 0.74 11.65 9.27
CA THR A 35 0.51 10.37 8.61
C THR A 35 1.82 9.84 8.06
N GLN A 36 2.23 8.66 8.52
CA GLN A 36 3.35 7.92 7.94
C GLN A 36 2.88 7.16 6.71
N ILE A 37 3.70 7.09 5.68
CA ILE A 37 3.42 6.30 4.47
C ILE A 37 4.46 5.17 4.42
N MET A 38 3.98 3.95 4.24
CA MET A 38 4.78 2.75 4.04
C MET A 38 4.54 2.24 2.63
N LEU A 39 5.59 2.22 1.82
CA LEU A 39 5.58 1.72 0.45
C LEU A 39 5.80 0.20 0.48
N ILE A 40 4.94 -0.55 -0.21
CA ILE A 40 5.01 -2.01 -0.29
C ILE A 40 5.12 -2.45 -1.74
N GLY A 41 6.23 -3.10 -2.06
CA GLY A 41 6.40 -3.82 -3.32
C GLY A 41 5.83 -5.23 -3.19
N GLN A 42 4.73 -5.52 -3.88
CA GLN A 42 4.15 -6.86 -3.91
C GLN A 42 4.84 -7.70 -4.97
N GLN A 43 5.45 -8.82 -4.56
CA GLN A 43 6.14 -9.75 -5.44
C GLN A 43 5.31 -11.03 -5.63
N PHE A 44 4.92 -11.26 -6.88
CA PHE A 44 4.15 -12.45 -7.28
C PHE A 44 4.93 -13.41 -8.17
N THR A 45 5.95 -12.91 -8.89
CA THR A 45 6.70 -13.67 -9.89
C THR A 45 8.13 -13.15 -9.97
N GLU A 46 9.02 -13.93 -10.60
CA GLU A 46 10.41 -13.56 -10.88
C GLU A 46 10.54 -12.46 -11.97
N ASN A 47 9.46 -12.12 -12.69
CA ASN A 47 9.46 -11.10 -13.74
C ASN A 47 9.39 -9.68 -13.15
N ARG A 48 10.44 -9.31 -12.42
CA ARG A 48 10.58 -7.98 -11.82
C ARG A 48 10.83 -6.91 -12.88
N GLN A 49 10.07 -5.81 -12.80
CA GLN A 49 10.26 -4.61 -13.62
C GLN A 49 10.75 -3.40 -12.82
N VAL A 50 10.69 -3.45 -11.48
CA VAL A 50 11.17 -2.41 -10.55
C VAL A 50 12.17 -3.05 -9.59
N SER A 51 13.41 -2.56 -9.55
CA SER A 51 14.43 -3.14 -8.66
C SER A 51 14.18 -2.77 -7.20
N VAL A 52 14.71 -3.59 -6.28
CA VAL A 52 14.69 -3.30 -4.83
C VAL A 52 15.37 -1.95 -4.57
N ASP A 53 16.53 -1.73 -5.18
CA ASP A 53 17.31 -0.50 -5.04
C ASP A 53 16.52 0.73 -5.53
N GLU A 54 15.85 0.62 -6.68
CA GLU A 54 15.04 1.71 -7.22
C GLU A 54 13.88 2.08 -6.29
N ALA A 55 13.15 1.09 -5.80
CA ALA A 55 12.03 1.31 -4.89
C ALA A 55 12.49 1.84 -3.52
N THR A 56 13.67 1.40 -3.06
CA THR A 56 14.30 1.87 -1.82
C THR A 56 14.69 3.35 -1.93
N VAL A 57 15.43 3.72 -2.99
CA VAL A 57 15.79 5.12 -3.26
C VAL A 57 14.54 5.99 -3.39
N PHE A 58 13.51 5.50 -4.09
CA PHE A 58 12.25 6.21 -4.21
C PHE A 58 11.56 6.46 -2.86
N ALA A 59 11.54 5.47 -1.97
CA ALA A 59 10.97 5.61 -0.62
C ALA A 59 11.77 6.60 0.24
N GLU A 60 13.10 6.52 0.21
CA GLU A 60 13.99 7.43 0.94
C GLU A 60 13.78 8.89 0.49
N MET A 61 13.76 9.14 -0.83
CA MET A 61 13.49 10.48 -1.39
C MET A 61 12.13 11.04 -0.96
N ASN A 62 11.15 10.16 -0.70
CA ASN A 62 9.81 10.53 -0.27
C ASN A 62 9.60 10.43 1.25
N LYS A 63 10.64 10.16 2.05
CA LYS A 63 10.56 10.00 3.52
C LYS A 63 9.54 8.93 3.94
N MET A 64 9.58 7.79 3.25
CA MET A 64 8.73 6.63 3.49
C MET A 64 9.58 5.43 3.89
N THR A 65 8.97 4.46 4.58
CA THR A 65 9.57 3.13 4.76
C THR A 65 9.24 2.26 3.55
N TYR A 66 10.18 1.41 3.11
CA TYR A 66 9.95 0.42 2.05
C TYR A 66 10.04 -1.01 2.59
N ALA A 67 9.17 -1.88 2.12
CA ALA A 67 9.29 -3.33 2.29
C ALA A 67 8.70 -4.07 1.08
N GLU A 68 9.09 -5.31 0.89
CA GLU A 68 8.49 -6.19 -0.11
C GLU A 68 7.72 -7.32 0.56
N VAL A 69 6.60 -7.73 -0.06
CA VAL A 69 5.77 -8.83 0.43
C VAL A 69 5.51 -9.82 -0.70
N ASN A 70 5.73 -11.10 -0.41
CA ASN A 70 5.28 -12.18 -1.29
C ASN A 70 3.84 -12.53 -0.94
N TYR A 71 2.91 -12.22 -1.83
CA TYR A 71 1.51 -12.59 -1.65
C TYR A 71 1.14 -13.70 -2.64
N VAL A 72 1.22 -14.95 -2.18
CA VAL A 72 0.63 -16.06 -2.90
C VAL A 72 -0.82 -16.17 -2.45
N GLY A 73 -1.69 -15.35 -3.04
CA GLY A 73 -3.12 -15.51 -2.84
C GLY A 73 -3.54 -16.87 -3.38
N ASP A 74 -4.24 -17.67 -2.58
CA ASP A 74 -4.86 -18.90 -3.08
C ASP A 74 -5.84 -18.48 -4.19
N GLN A 75 -5.55 -18.83 -5.45
CA GLN A 75 -6.27 -18.30 -6.62
C GLN A 75 -7.78 -18.65 -6.59
N LYS A 76 -8.22 -19.52 -5.68
CA LYS A 76 -9.62 -19.87 -5.45
C LYS A 76 -10.46 -18.74 -4.83
N GLU A 77 -9.86 -17.73 -4.21
CA GLU A 77 -10.62 -16.61 -3.59
C GLU A 77 -10.73 -15.35 -4.47
N SER A 78 -10.12 -15.35 -5.66
CA SER A 78 -10.12 -14.20 -6.58
C SER A 78 -11.51 -13.85 -7.15
N ARG A 79 -12.54 -14.66 -6.89
CA ARG A 79 -13.94 -14.35 -7.25
C ARG A 79 -14.79 -13.76 -6.11
N SER A 80 -14.29 -13.70 -4.87
CA SER A 80 -15.11 -13.26 -3.71
C SER A 80 -14.62 -12.02 -2.97
N LEU A 81 -13.50 -11.39 -3.36
CA LEU A 81 -13.05 -10.14 -2.71
C LEU A 81 -13.79 -8.88 -3.19
N SER A 82 -14.95 -9.03 -3.83
CA SER A 82 -15.96 -7.96 -3.92
C SER A 82 -16.75 -7.78 -2.62
N GLY A 83 -16.55 -8.66 -1.64
CA GLY A 83 -17.04 -8.44 -0.29
C GLY A 83 -16.47 -9.46 0.68
N GLN A 84 -15.61 -9.01 1.60
CA GLN A 84 -15.76 -9.30 3.02
C GLN A 84 -14.69 -8.62 3.88
N ASN A 85 -15.20 -8.11 5.01
CA ASN A 85 -14.52 -7.45 6.10
C ASN A 85 -13.31 -8.23 6.61
N PHE A 86 -12.12 -7.60 6.61
CA PHE A 86 -10.98 -8.12 7.36
C PHE A 86 -11.12 -7.74 8.83
N ILE A 87 -11.00 -8.74 9.69
CA ILE A 87 -11.28 -8.72 11.12
C ILE A 87 -10.58 -7.55 11.83
N SER A 88 -11.40 -6.87 12.64
CA SER A 88 -11.16 -5.69 13.45
C SER A 88 -10.48 -6.03 14.78
N ASN A 89 -9.49 -5.22 15.15
CA ASN A 89 -9.16 -4.98 16.55
C ASN A 89 -9.87 -3.66 16.91
N GLU A 90 -10.65 -3.62 17.98
CA GLU A 90 -11.69 -2.61 18.29
C GLU A 90 -11.26 -1.12 18.35
N SER A 91 -9.97 -0.79 18.23
CA SER A 91 -9.45 0.59 18.30
C SER A 91 -8.83 1.11 17.00
N THR A 92 -8.92 0.36 15.90
CA THR A 92 -8.32 0.75 14.61
C THR A 92 -9.40 0.93 13.54
N GLN A 93 -9.69 2.16 13.16
CA GLN A 93 -10.49 2.44 11.97
C GLN A 93 -9.64 2.14 10.72
N LYS A 94 -10.10 1.18 9.91
CA LYS A 94 -9.48 0.77 8.66
C LYS A 94 -10.38 1.19 7.50
N GLN A 95 -9.94 2.13 6.69
CA GLN A 95 -10.64 2.49 5.45
C GLN A 95 -9.81 2.02 4.26
N MET A 96 -10.42 1.18 3.42
CA MET A 96 -9.83 0.69 2.18
C MET A 96 -10.36 1.55 1.04
N ILE A 97 -9.45 2.12 0.24
CA ILE A 97 -9.83 2.82 -0.99
C ILE A 97 -9.69 1.81 -2.14
N PRO A 98 -10.80 1.30 -2.71
CA PRO A 98 -10.73 0.40 -3.86
C PRO A 98 -10.29 1.18 -5.09
N LEU A 99 -9.02 1.05 -5.48
CA LEU A 99 -8.54 1.63 -6.73
C LEU A 99 -8.64 0.57 -7.83
N ARG A 100 -9.36 0.90 -8.91
CA ARG A 100 -9.30 0.11 -10.14
C ARG A 100 -7.86 0.22 -10.65
N GLN A 101 -7.21 -0.92 -10.88
CA GLN A 101 -5.79 -1.12 -11.25
C GLN A 101 -4.82 -1.29 -10.06
N ARG A 102 -4.86 -2.47 -9.42
CA ARG A 102 -3.78 -3.13 -8.63
C ARG A 102 -2.95 -2.27 -7.66
N ILE A 103 -3.50 -1.16 -7.16
CA ILE A 103 -2.91 -0.35 -6.09
C ILE A 103 -3.91 -0.37 -4.95
N ALA A 104 -3.44 -0.70 -3.75
CA ALA A 104 -4.27 -0.63 -2.55
C ALA A 104 -3.64 0.40 -1.61
N ALA A 105 -4.46 1.34 -1.16
CA ALA A 105 -4.13 2.21 -0.05
C ALA A 105 -4.94 1.76 1.17
N LEU A 106 -4.26 1.29 2.21
CA LEU A 106 -4.89 0.98 3.50
C LEU A 106 -4.50 2.04 4.52
N VAL A 107 -5.48 2.80 5.00
CA VAL A 107 -5.30 3.75 6.10
C VAL A 107 -5.55 3.04 7.42
N ILE A 108 -4.56 3.04 8.29
CA ILE A 108 -4.60 2.50 9.65
C ILE A 108 -4.48 3.67 10.61
N GLN A 109 -5.54 3.98 11.34
CA GLN A 109 -5.54 5.02 12.37
C GLN A 109 -5.42 4.35 13.74
N SER A 110 -4.43 4.75 14.55
CA SER A 110 -4.38 4.35 15.97
C SER A 110 -4.91 5.48 16.86
N GLU A 111 -5.94 5.18 17.64
CA GLU A 111 -6.35 6.02 18.76
C GLU A 111 -5.43 5.71 19.94
N GLN A 112 -4.52 6.62 20.25
CA GLN A 112 -3.84 6.62 21.54
C GLN A 112 -4.85 7.16 22.55
N LYS A 113 -5.31 6.29 23.46
CA LYS A 113 -6.24 6.62 24.54
C LYS A 113 -5.55 7.44 25.63
#